data_AF-A0A519M3B2-F1
#
_entry.id   AF-A0A519M3B2-F1
#
_cell.length_a   1.000
_cell.length_b   1.000
_cell.length_c   1.000
_cell.angle_alpha   90.00
_cell.angle_beta   90.00
_cell.angle_gamma   90.00
#
_symmetry.space_group_name_H-M   'P 1'
#
loop_
_entity.id
_entity.type
_entity.pdbx_description
1 polymer ?
#
loop_
_entity_poly.entity_id
_entity_poly.type
_entity_poly.pdbx_seq_one_letter_code
_entity_poly.pdbx_strand_id
1 'polypeptide(L)'
;MMKKTYILLLFLLTIYNSFSQQFKVTYEQLKEYEGIYEYINKTTLKIAASPKDTTLYAIINESRYKLKPISKDIFENMSNETVTFNRKAGIISSYTSEENTYNLINKKVVFPKEMWYARVNAPKDFKYVYVQPKQDLDGLLTANLDKSGLDKTLLNEMMSKIVDGSFPNVHSVLIIKDGKLVFEEYFYEYNKAKQHELRSATKSFVSALTGIAIDKGFIKSKDETVLSYFPEYTFKNMNEDKRVISIKNLLTNQSGLDCDISNSKSEGNETTMNNSPDWIQYTLDLPMIDVPGGKGMYCSGNPIVLGRIIEKTTKMSLPDFAKQTLFKDLGIKNFTWNFKPDTSSAETFCQLYLTPRDMAKIGLLYLNQGTWNGKQVISKDWVKESLTKQTVVQGVNYGYLWWLKYLDVNGTRFNGKVAQGNGGQKIYIWEDQNMITIITGGNYNSQSP
;
A
#
# COMPACT_ATOMS: atom_id res chain seq x y z
N MET A 1 -57.40 -47.42 -11.65
CA MET A 1 -56.58 -48.39 -10.89
C MET A 1 -56.00 -49.39 -11.89
N MET A 2 -54.74 -49.27 -12.30
CA MET A 2 -53.85 -50.36 -12.77
C MET A 2 -52.53 -49.77 -13.27
N LYS A 3 -51.44 -50.35 -12.76
CA LYS A 3 -50.03 -50.12 -13.15
C LYS A 3 -49.66 -50.95 -14.39
N LYS A 4 -48.63 -50.47 -15.11
CA LYS A 4 -47.53 -51.14 -15.84
C LYS A 4 -47.26 -50.37 -17.16
N THR A 5 -46.07 -50.16 -17.74
CA THR A 5 -44.65 -50.48 -17.49
C THR A 5 -43.90 -49.95 -18.74
N TYR A 6 -42.82 -49.17 -18.55
CA TYR A 6 -41.62 -48.94 -19.40
C TYR A 6 -41.72 -48.57 -20.89
N ILE A 7 -41.11 -47.43 -21.27
CA ILE A 7 -40.11 -47.33 -22.36
C ILE A 7 -39.03 -46.30 -21.96
N LEU A 8 -37.79 -46.79 -21.95
CA LEU A 8 -36.53 -46.05 -21.93
C LEU A 8 -36.07 -45.92 -23.40
N LEU A 9 -35.60 -44.75 -23.87
CA LEU A 9 -34.43 -44.59 -24.77
C LEU A 9 -34.35 -43.19 -25.42
N LEU A 10 -33.14 -42.63 -25.32
CA LEU A 10 -32.46 -41.66 -26.22
C LEU A 10 -32.89 -40.19 -26.19
N PHE A 11 -32.27 -39.43 -25.29
CA PHE A 11 -31.74 -38.11 -25.66
C PHE A 11 -30.22 -38.12 -25.53
N LEU A 12 -29.54 -37.96 -26.66
CA LEU A 12 -28.12 -37.67 -26.76
C LEU A 12 -27.81 -36.37 -26.00
N LEU A 13 -27.09 -36.48 -24.89
CA LEU A 13 -26.36 -35.38 -24.29
C LEU A 13 -25.13 -35.12 -25.17
N THR A 14 -25.25 -34.18 -26.10
CA THR A 14 -24.09 -33.52 -26.70
C THR A 14 -23.44 -32.64 -25.63
N ILE A 15 -22.42 -33.19 -24.96
CA ILE A 15 -21.49 -32.40 -24.16
C ILE A 15 -20.70 -31.54 -25.15
N TYR A 16 -21.15 -30.31 -25.38
CA TYR A 16 -20.30 -29.27 -25.96
C TYR A 16 -19.25 -28.90 -24.90
N ASN A 17 -18.12 -29.59 -24.93
CA ASN A 17 -16.88 -29.04 -24.42
C ASN A 17 -16.46 -27.89 -25.35
N SER A 18 -16.95 -26.68 -25.10
CA SER A 18 -16.37 -25.47 -25.67
C SER A 18 -15.04 -25.19 -24.97
N PHE A 19 -13.99 -25.87 -25.43
CA PHE A 19 -12.63 -25.34 -25.27
C PHE A 19 -12.57 -24.02 -26.05
N SER A 20 -12.85 -22.91 -25.37
CA SER A 20 -12.53 -21.59 -25.91
C SER A 20 -11.03 -21.55 -26.17
N GLN A 21 -10.65 -21.55 -27.45
CA GLN A 21 -9.25 -21.44 -27.84
C GLN A 21 -8.79 -20.03 -27.47
N GLN A 22 -8.05 -19.92 -26.37
CA GLN A 22 -7.53 -18.64 -25.89
C GLN A 22 -6.71 -17.98 -27.00
N PHE A 23 -7.08 -16.76 -27.39
CA PHE A 23 -6.38 -16.00 -28.43
C PHE A 23 -4.91 -15.85 -28.04
N LYS A 24 -4.01 -16.38 -28.88
CA LYS A 24 -2.57 -16.38 -28.64
C LYS A 24 -1.94 -15.17 -29.32
N VAL A 25 -1.14 -14.41 -28.57
CA VAL A 25 -0.37 -13.26 -29.05
C VAL A 25 1.10 -13.50 -28.76
N THR A 26 1.98 -13.16 -29.70
CA THR A 26 3.43 -13.25 -29.53
C THR A 26 3.99 -12.01 -28.84
N TYR A 27 5.17 -12.12 -28.22
CA TYR A 27 5.84 -10.99 -27.58
C TYR A 27 6.09 -9.82 -28.56
N GLU A 28 6.49 -10.12 -29.80
CA GLU A 28 6.72 -9.07 -30.81
C GLU A 28 5.42 -8.38 -31.25
N GLN A 29 4.30 -9.09 -31.32
CA GLN A 29 2.99 -8.47 -31.55
C GLN A 29 2.57 -7.59 -30.36
N LEU A 30 2.90 -7.97 -29.12
CA LEU A 30 2.58 -7.15 -27.95
C LEU A 30 3.34 -5.81 -27.93
N LYS A 31 4.54 -5.76 -28.53
CA LYS A 31 5.32 -4.52 -28.64
C LYS A 31 4.64 -3.46 -29.52
N GLU A 32 3.70 -3.85 -30.37
CA GLU A 32 2.87 -2.88 -31.12
C GLU A 32 2.03 -1.98 -30.22
N TYR A 33 1.72 -2.40 -28.99
CA TYR A 33 0.90 -1.62 -28.04
C TYR A 33 1.74 -0.78 -27.06
N GLU A 34 3.06 -0.98 -27.01
CA GLU A 34 3.94 -0.27 -26.08
C GLU A 34 3.90 1.25 -26.23
N GLY A 35 3.92 1.99 -25.13
CA GLY A 35 3.95 3.46 -25.18
C GLY A 35 3.49 4.13 -23.90
N ILE A 36 3.54 5.46 -23.89
CA ILE A 36 2.90 6.32 -22.88
C ILE A 36 1.58 6.81 -23.47
N TYR A 37 0.49 6.61 -22.75
CA TYR A 37 -0.85 7.02 -23.13
C TYR A 37 -1.38 8.05 -22.13
N GLU A 38 -2.32 8.86 -22.58
CA GLU A 38 -3.19 9.63 -21.68
C GLU A 38 -3.89 8.70 -20.70
N TYR A 39 -4.24 9.23 -19.54
CA TYR A 39 -5.03 8.54 -18.54
C TYR A 39 -5.95 9.53 -17.81
N ILE A 40 -6.79 9.03 -16.91
CA ILE A 40 -7.74 9.85 -16.14
C ILE A 40 -7.05 11.03 -15.44
N ASN A 41 -7.80 12.10 -15.20
CA ASN A 41 -7.32 13.29 -14.48
C ASN A 41 -6.05 13.94 -15.07
N LYS A 42 -5.89 13.88 -16.41
CA LYS A 42 -4.72 14.42 -17.15
C LYS A 42 -3.39 13.77 -16.72
N THR A 43 -3.44 12.56 -16.20
CA THR A 43 -2.25 11.76 -15.93
C THR A 43 -1.87 10.91 -17.15
N THR A 44 -0.91 10.02 -16.96
CA THR A 44 -0.44 9.10 -17.99
C THR A 44 -0.30 7.70 -17.44
N LEU A 45 -0.52 6.70 -18.28
CA LEU A 45 -0.11 5.33 -18.02
C LEU A 45 0.92 4.86 -19.05
N LYS A 46 1.71 3.83 -18.69
CA LYS A 46 2.58 3.15 -19.65
C LYS A 46 1.98 1.81 -20.01
N ILE A 47 1.99 1.45 -21.29
CA ILE A 47 1.71 0.09 -21.75
C ILE A 47 3.05 -0.55 -22.09
N ALA A 48 3.33 -1.72 -21.52
CA ALA A 48 4.61 -2.41 -21.66
C ALA A 48 4.40 -3.91 -21.92
N ALA A 49 5.13 -4.48 -22.88
CA ALA A 49 5.12 -5.92 -23.13
C ALA A 49 6.16 -6.61 -22.25
N SER A 50 5.72 -7.64 -21.51
CA SER A 50 6.60 -8.41 -20.65
C SER A 50 7.30 -9.54 -21.43
N PRO A 51 8.64 -9.54 -21.51
CA PRO A 51 9.40 -10.65 -22.08
C PRO A 51 9.41 -11.88 -21.18
N LYS A 52 8.96 -11.76 -19.92
CA LYS A 52 8.98 -12.85 -18.93
C LYS A 52 7.85 -13.85 -19.14
N ASP A 53 6.66 -13.37 -19.45
CA ASP A 53 5.43 -14.16 -19.48
C ASP A 53 4.54 -13.85 -20.70
N THR A 54 5.06 -13.11 -21.68
CA THR A 54 4.35 -12.75 -22.92
C THR A 54 2.98 -12.12 -22.64
N THR A 55 2.96 -11.17 -21.71
CA THR A 55 1.76 -10.47 -21.25
C THR A 55 1.92 -8.97 -21.44
N LEU A 56 0.82 -8.28 -21.76
CA LEU A 56 0.77 -6.83 -21.82
C LEU A 56 0.38 -6.27 -20.45
N TYR A 57 1.08 -5.23 -20.00
CA TYR A 57 0.82 -4.58 -18.72
C TYR A 57 0.50 -3.11 -18.91
N ALA A 58 -0.55 -2.65 -18.24
CA ALA A 58 -0.74 -1.24 -17.92
C ALA A 58 0.02 -0.91 -16.64
N ILE A 59 0.83 0.14 -16.67
CA ILE A 59 1.68 0.58 -15.56
C ILE A 59 1.21 1.96 -15.12
N ILE A 60 0.66 2.04 -13.92
CA ILE A 60 0.11 3.26 -13.31
C ILE A 60 0.75 3.41 -11.93
N ASN A 61 1.46 4.51 -11.66
CA ASN A 61 2.13 4.76 -10.38
C ASN A 61 2.95 3.54 -9.87
N GLU A 62 3.81 3.00 -10.74
CA GLU A 62 4.64 1.80 -10.51
C GLU A 62 3.88 0.46 -10.43
N SER A 63 2.56 0.48 -10.27
CA SER A 63 1.73 -0.71 -10.26
C SER A 63 1.56 -1.31 -11.64
N ARG A 64 1.75 -2.62 -11.76
CA ARG A 64 1.57 -3.36 -13.02
C ARG A 64 0.26 -4.13 -13.03
N TYR A 65 -0.64 -3.78 -13.94
CA TYR A 65 -1.94 -4.40 -14.13
C TYR A 65 -1.94 -5.21 -15.43
N LYS A 66 -2.26 -6.49 -15.33
CA LYS A 66 -2.27 -7.41 -16.46
C LYS A 66 -3.43 -7.06 -17.40
N LEU A 67 -3.14 -7.03 -18.70
CA LEU A 67 -4.13 -6.98 -19.77
C LEU A 67 -4.17 -8.34 -20.46
N LYS A 68 -5.29 -9.03 -20.35
CA LYS A 68 -5.49 -10.37 -20.93
C LYS A 68 -6.03 -10.24 -22.36
N PRO A 69 -5.38 -10.81 -23.37
CA PRO A 69 -5.83 -10.66 -24.75
C PRO A 69 -7.12 -11.47 -25.00
N ILE A 70 -8.12 -10.84 -25.62
CA ILE A 70 -9.39 -11.47 -26.05
C ILE A 70 -9.34 -11.76 -27.54
N SER A 71 -8.96 -10.76 -28.34
CA SER A 71 -8.81 -10.84 -29.80
C SER A 71 -7.82 -9.77 -30.26
N LYS A 72 -7.63 -9.61 -31.58
CA LYS A 72 -6.73 -8.58 -32.10
C LYS A 72 -7.18 -7.20 -31.62
N ASP A 73 -6.26 -6.44 -31.03
CA ASP A 73 -6.47 -5.10 -30.48
C ASP A 73 -7.47 -5.01 -29.30
N ILE A 74 -8.00 -6.14 -28.80
CA ILE A 74 -8.97 -6.16 -27.68
C ILE A 74 -8.41 -6.96 -26.51
N PHE A 75 -8.36 -6.33 -25.34
CA PHE A 75 -7.88 -6.90 -24.09
C PHE A 75 -8.92 -6.75 -22.98
N GLU A 76 -8.73 -7.50 -21.90
CA GLU A 76 -9.50 -7.47 -20.66
C GLU A 76 -8.60 -6.99 -19.53
N ASN A 77 -9.04 -6.01 -18.74
CA ASN A 77 -8.31 -5.56 -17.55
C ASN A 77 -8.64 -6.42 -16.32
N MET A 78 -8.06 -6.09 -15.16
CA MET A 78 -8.26 -6.84 -13.91
C MET A 78 -9.70 -6.80 -13.37
N SER A 79 -10.52 -5.84 -13.82
CA SER A 79 -11.94 -5.70 -13.48
C SER A 79 -12.86 -6.41 -14.48
N ASN A 80 -12.31 -7.15 -15.43
CA ASN A 80 -13.01 -7.74 -16.57
C ASN A 80 -13.63 -6.72 -17.53
N GLU A 81 -13.15 -5.48 -17.54
CA GLU A 81 -13.58 -4.46 -18.49
C GLU A 81 -12.78 -4.59 -19.78
N THR A 82 -13.44 -4.29 -20.90
CA THR A 82 -12.83 -4.34 -22.23
C THR A 82 -11.97 -3.10 -22.46
N VAL A 83 -10.73 -3.33 -22.89
CA VAL A 83 -9.78 -2.32 -23.34
C VAL A 83 -9.50 -2.54 -24.83
N THR A 84 -9.95 -1.61 -25.66
CA THR A 84 -9.83 -1.69 -27.13
C THR A 84 -8.76 -0.71 -27.61
N PHE A 85 -7.70 -1.20 -28.24
CA PHE A 85 -6.71 -0.35 -28.86
C PHE A 85 -7.15 0.06 -30.27
N ASN A 86 -7.06 1.35 -30.57
CA ASN A 86 -7.47 1.90 -31.85
C ASN A 86 -6.25 2.18 -32.73
N ARG A 87 -6.39 1.96 -34.04
CA ARG A 87 -5.33 2.19 -35.02
C ARG A 87 -5.68 3.33 -35.97
N LYS A 88 -4.69 4.15 -36.32
CA LYS A 88 -4.74 5.13 -37.40
C LYS A 88 -3.65 4.81 -38.41
N ALA A 89 -4.03 4.63 -39.68
CA ALA A 89 -3.11 4.17 -40.74
C ALA A 89 -2.32 2.89 -40.37
N GLY A 90 -2.97 1.94 -39.69
CA GLY A 90 -2.38 0.66 -39.28
C GLY A 90 -1.54 0.68 -38.00
N ILE A 91 -1.27 1.85 -37.43
CA ILE A 91 -0.45 2.04 -36.22
C ILE A 91 -1.35 2.37 -35.03
N ILE A 92 -1.04 1.84 -33.84
CA ILE A 92 -1.76 2.15 -32.59
C ILE A 92 -1.70 3.65 -32.32
N SER A 93 -2.86 4.26 -32.10
CA SER A 93 -3.01 5.71 -31.87
C SER A 93 -3.70 6.07 -30.56
N SER A 94 -4.50 5.18 -29.99
CA SER A 94 -5.21 5.38 -28.72
C SER A 94 -5.69 4.05 -28.18
N TYR A 95 -6.26 4.07 -26.96
CA TYR A 95 -7.12 2.99 -26.48
C TYR A 95 -8.43 3.55 -25.95
N THR A 96 -9.46 2.72 -25.94
CA THR A 96 -10.78 2.99 -25.36
C THR A 96 -10.99 2.02 -24.20
N SER A 97 -11.38 2.56 -23.05
CA SER A 97 -11.76 1.80 -21.86
C SER A 97 -13.01 2.44 -21.29
N GLU A 98 -14.01 1.61 -20.96
CA GLU A 98 -15.36 2.08 -20.69
C GLU A 98 -15.89 2.95 -21.85
N GLU A 99 -16.23 4.22 -21.59
CA GLU A 99 -16.74 5.18 -22.57
C GLU A 99 -15.70 6.22 -23.01
N ASN A 100 -14.47 6.13 -22.48
CA ASN A 100 -13.44 7.16 -22.68
C ASN A 100 -12.33 6.66 -23.62
N THR A 101 -11.84 7.57 -24.47
CA THR A 101 -10.71 7.32 -25.39
C THR A 101 -9.51 8.13 -24.96
N TYR A 102 -8.35 7.46 -24.88
CA TYR A 102 -7.10 8.01 -24.39
C TYR A 102 -6.00 7.89 -25.44
N ASN A 103 -5.40 9.02 -25.83
CA ASN A 103 -4.45 9.06 -26.93
C ASN A 103 -3.08 8.50 -26.54
N LEU A 104 -2.40 7.90 -27.52
CA LEU A 104 -0.97 7.59 -27.42
C LEU A 104 -0.18 8.89 -27.47
N ILE A 105 0.56 9.19 -26.40
CA ILE A 105 1.40 10.39 -26.26
C ILE A 105 2.78 10.12 -26.87
N ASN A 106 3.39 8.98 -26.53
CA ASN A 106 4.73 8.65 -26.99
C ASN A 106 4.88 7.13 -27.22
N LYS A 107 5.18 6.75 -28.45
CA LYS A 107 5.47 5.37 -28.85
C LYS A 107 6.90 4.92 -28.50
N LYS A 108 7.86 5.84 -28.51
CA LYS A 108 9.30 5.55 -28.37
C LYS A 108 9.69 5.55 -26.89
N VAL A 109 9.27 4.51 -26.18
CA VAL A 109 9.56 4.30 -24.76
C VAL A 109 10.48 3.09 -24.62
N VAL A 110 11.53 3.23 -23.81
CA VAL A 110 12.42 2.11 -23.48
C VAL A 110 11.95 1.51 -22.16
N PHE A 111 11.63 0.23 -22.19
CA PHE A 111 11.27 -0.56 -21.01
C PHE A 111 12.49 -1.40 -20.58
N PRO A 112 13.19 -1.03 -19.48
CA PRO A 112 14.42 -1.70 -19.06
C PRO A 112 14.16 -3.16 -18.67
N LYS A 113 15.11 -4.06 -18.89
CA LYS A 113 14.94 -5.48 -18.50
C LYS A 113 14.78 -5.62 -16.99
N GLU A 114 15.45 -4.75 -16.23
CA GLU A 114 15.45 -4.65 -14.78
C GLU A 114 14.02 -4.49 -14.23
N MET A 115 13.08 -3.93 -14.98
CA MET A 115 11.68 -3.87 -14.52
C MET A 115 11.04 -5.26 -14.43
N TRP A 116 11.47 -6.23 -15.24
CA TRP A 116 10.83 -7.55 -15.38
C TRP A 116 11.47 -8.64 -14.52
N TYR A 117 12.75 -8.50 -14.20
CA TYR A 117 13.53 -9.53 -13.50
C TYR A 117 14.10 -8.98 -12.19
N ALA A 118 13.90 -9.70 -11.09
CA ALA A 118 14.41 -9.32 -9.78
C ALA A 118 15.95 -9.17 -9.77
N ARG A 119 16.64 -10.06 -10.50
CA ARG A 119 18.06 -9.98 -10.84
C ARG A 119 18.22 -10.30 -12.32
N VAL A 120 18.75 -9.36 -13.10
CA VAL A 120 19.00 -9.58 -14.53
C VAL A 120 20.07 -10.66 -14.69
N ASN A 121 19.83 -11.62 -15.60
CA ASN A 121 20.74 -12.73 -15.91
C ASN A 121 21.09 -13.67 -14.74
N ALA A 122 20.25 -13.77 -13.71
CA ALA A 122 20.46 -14.76 -12.66
C ALA A 122 20.42 -16.19 -13.24
N PRO A 123 21.39 -17.07 -12.91
CA PRO A 123 21.40 -18.44 -13.39
C PRO A 123 20.29 -19.26 -12.69
N LYS A 124 19.92 -20.41 -13.29
CA LYS A 124 18.88 -21.29 -12.72
C LYS A 124 19.25 -21.83 -11.34
N ASP A 125 20.53 -22.04 -11.09
CA ASP A 125 21.10 -22.48 -9.81
C ASP A 125 21.58 -21.29 -8.96
N PHE A 126 20.88 -20.15 -9.02
CA PHE A 126 21.22 -18.94 -8.28
C PHE A 126 21.56 -19.25 -6.82
N LYS A 127 22.75 -18.83 -6.40
CA LYS A 127 23.19 -18.88 -5.01
C LYS A 127 23.42 -17.47 -4.52
N TYR A 128 22.68 -17.10 -3.47
CA TYR A 128 22.90 -15.84 -2.81
C TYR A 128 24.25 -15.81 -2.11
N VAL A 129 25.00 -14.73 -2.30
CA VAL A 129 26.24 -14.44 -1.57
C VAL A 129 25.95 -13.22 -0.71
N TYR A 130 25.96 -13.41 0.60
CA TYR A 130 25.71 -12.35 1.56
C TYR A 130 26.73 -11.22 1.43
N VAL A 131 26.23 -9.98 1.42
CA VAL A 131 27.02 -8.76 1.48
C VAL A 131 26.59 -7.96 2.71
N GLN A 132 27.55 -7.59 3.54
CA GLN A 132 27.25 -6.74 4.69
C GLN A 132 26.73 -5.36 4.24
N PRO A 133 25.62 -4.86 4.83
CA PRO A 133 25.13 -3.52 4.55
C PRO A 133 26.20 -2.46 4.80
N LYS A 134 26.36 -1.54 3.83
CA LYS A 134 27.34 -0.46 3.94
C LYS A 134 26.91 0.55 4.99
N GLN A 135 27.84 0.93 5.86
CA GLN A 135 27.67 2.04 6.79
C GLN A 135 27.60 3.34 5.99
N ASP A 136 26.41 3.92 5.90
CA ASP A 136 26.19 5.24 5.30
C ASP A 136 26.01 6.31 6.40
N LEU A 137 25.96 7.59 6.00
CA LEU A 137 25.72 8.73 6.88
C LEU A 137 24.22 9.02 7.06
N ASP A 138 23.39 7.98 7.13
CA ASP A 138 21.94 8.07 7.27
C ASP A 138 21.45 7.86 8.72
N GLY A 139 22.36 7.54 9.65
CA GLY A 139 22.07 7.33 11.06
C GLY A 139 21.74 5.89 11.46
N LEU A 140 21.64 4.95 10.51
CA LEU A 140 21.54 3.53 10.82
C LEU A 140 22.93 2.95 11.08
N LEU A 141 23.10 2.22 12.17
CA LEU A 141 24.30 1.41 12.38
C LEU A 141 24.21 0.13 11.55
N THR A 142 25.30 -0.28 10.92
CA THR A 142 25.35 -1.58 10.21
C THR A 142 26.21 -2.60 10.94
N ALA A 143 25.92 -3.87 10.73
CA ALA A 143 26.73 -4.97 11.25
C ALA A 143 26.71 -6.17 10.32
N ASN A 144 27.68 -7.05 10.50
CA ASN A 144 27.70 -8.35 9.85
C ASN A 144 26.61 -9.26 10.43
N LEU A 145 25.95 -10.02 9.54
CA LEU A 145 24.92 -10.99 9.86
C LEU A 145 25.40 -12.10 10.82
N ASP A 146 26.68 -12.45 10.81
CA ASP A 146 27.23 -13.60 11.57
C ASP A 146 26.98 -13.52 13.08
N LYS A 147 26.84 -12.31 13.62
CA LYS A 147 26.60 -12.07 15.06
C LYS A 147 25.14 -11.77 15.39
N SER A 148 24.23 -11.88 14.42
CA SER A 148 22.81 -11.52 14.56
C SER A 148 21.92 -12.66 15.06
N GLY A 149 22.40 -13.91 14.96
CA GLY A 149 21.59 -15.11 15.25
C GLY A 149 20.58 -15.48 14.16
N LEU A 150 20.61 -14.80 13.00
CA LEU A 150 19.75 -15.12 11.87
C LEU A 150 20.29 -16.32 11.08
N ASP A 151 19.38 -17.18 10.62
CA ASP A 151 19.70 -18.34 9.80
C ASP A 151 19.98 -17.94 8.34
N LYS A 152 21.24 -18.07 7.93
CA LYS A 152 21.68 -17.82 6.56
C LYS A 152 21.00 -18.72 5.53
N THR A 153 20.61 -19.92 5.91
CA THR A 153 19.94 -20.88 5.02
C THR A 153 18.57 -20.35 4.62
N LEU A 154 17.80 -19.85 5.59
CA LEU A 154 16.49 -19.24 5.34
C LEU A 154 16.62 -17.95 4.53
N LEU A 155 17.67 -17.16 4.74
CA LEU A 155 17.95 -15.97 3.92
C LEU A 155 18.27 -16.35 2.47
N ASN A 156 19.10 -17.38 2.27
CA ASN A 156 19.40 -17.90 0.93
C ASN A 156 18.15 -18.43 0.23
N GLU A 157 17.28 -19.13 0.96
CA GLU A 157 15.99 -19.61 0.44
C GLU A 157 15.08 -18.44 0.03
N MET A 158 14.92 -17.45 0.89
CA MET A 158 14.14 -16.24 0.60
C MET A 158 14.68 -15.55 -0.67
N MET A 159 15.99 -15.36 -0.76
CA MET A 159 16.63 -14.75 -1.94
C MET A 159 16.40 -15.56 -3.21
N SER A 160 16.49 -16.89 -3.12
CA SER A 160 16.23 -17.77 -4.27
C SER A 160 14.78 -17.65 -4.74
N LYS A 161 13.82 -17.67 -3.81
CA LYS A 161 12.39 -17.52 -4.11
C LYS A 161 12.02 -16.14 -4.68
N ILE A 162 12.72 -15.07 -4.30
CA ILE A 162 12.52 -13.75 -4.92
C ILE A 162 13.06 -13.76 -6.36
N VAL A 163 14.26 -14.31 -6.55
CA VAL A 163 14.94 -14.31 -7.86
C VAL A 163 14.24 -15.22 -8.88
N ASP A 164 13.76 -16.40 -8.48
CA ASP A 164 13.03 -17.32 -9.35
C ASP A 164 11.58 -16.87 -9.61
N GLY A 165 11.07 -15.92 -8.82
CA GLY A 165 9.75 -15.33 -8.97
C GLY A 165 8.64 -16.05 -8.19
N SER A 166 8.97 -16.99 -7.30
CA SER A 166 8.04 -17.56 -6.32
C SER A 166 7.51 -16.49 -5.36
N PHE A 167 8.33 -15.50 -5.04
CA PHE A 167 7.95 -14.25 -4.35
C PHE A 167 8.06 -13.08 -5.32
N PRO A 168 7.08 -12.91 -6.22
CA PRO A 168 7.14 -11.89 -7.27
C PRO A 168 7.02 -10.48 -6.69
N ASN A 169 7.57 -9.49 -7.41
CA ASN A 169 7.46 -8.05 -7.11
C ASN A 169 7.86 -7.63 -5.69
N VAL A 170 8.78 -8.37 -5.05
CA VAL A 170 9.51 -7.86 -3.89
C VAL A 170 10.58 -6.91 -4.42
N HIS A 171 10.54 -5.65 -3.99
CA HIS A 171 11.42 -4.59 -4.48
C HIS A 171 12.59 -4.31 -3.52
N SER A 172 12.37 -4.50 -2.21
CA SER A 172 13.45 -4.50 -1.23
C SER A 172 13.11 -5.35 0.00
N VAL A 173 14.15 -5.85 0.66
CA VAL A 173 14.06 -6.50 1.97
C VAL A 173 15.20 -5.97 2.84
N LEU A 174 14.87 -5.38 4.00
CA LEU A 174 15.86 -4.98 5.00
C LEU A 174 15.53 -5.66 6.34
N ILE A 175 16.58 -6.08 7.07
CA ILE A 175 16.46 -6.63 8.42
C ILE A 175 17.39 -5.87 9.34
N ILE A 176 16.80 -5.30 10.39
CA ILE A 176 17.50 -4.64 11.48
C ILE A 176 17.35 -5.57 12.68
N LYS A 177 18.47 -6.00 13.26
CA LYS A 177 18.53 -6.86 14.43
C LYS A 177 19.42 -6.21 15.47
N ASP A 178 18.91 -6.12 16.70
CA ASP A 178 19.62 -5.50 17.83
C ASP A 178 20.13 -4.09 17.52
N GLY A 179 19.26 -3.30 16.89
CA GLY A 179 19.52 -1.91 16.51
C GLY A 179 20.47 -1.72 15.33
N LYS A 180 20.90 -2.79 14.65
CA LYS A 180 21.83 -2.72 13.51
C LYS A 180 21.23 -3.32 12.25
N LEU A 181 21.39 -2.63 11.12
CA LEU A 181 21.07 -3.14 9.79
C LEU A 181 22.07 -4.26 9.44
N VAL A 182 21.57 -5.49 9.39
CA VAL A 182 22.38 -6.71 9.17
C VAL A 182 22.17 -7.31 7.79
N PHE A 183 21.06 -6.97 7.13
CA PHE A 183 20.73 -7.43 5.79
C PHE A 183 19.97 -6.34 5.03
N GLU A 184 20.35 -6.10 3.77
CA GLU A 184 19.59 -5.28 2.84
C GLU A 184 19.78 -5.80 1.42
N GLU A 185 18.68 -5.99 0.69
CA GLU A 185 18.71 -6.35 -0.72
C GLU A 185 17.63 -5.58 -1.46
N TYR A 186 17.95 -5.20 -2.69
CA TYR A 186 17.08 -4.43 -3.59
C TYR A 186 16.98 -5.16 -4.91
N PHE A 187 15.79 -5.24 -5.48
CA PHE A 187 15.51 -6.06 -6.67
C PHE A 187 14.91 -5.21 -7.78
N TYR A 188 14.88 -5.80 -8.98
CA TYR A 188 14.38 -5.14 -10.18
C TYR A 188 15.17 -3.84 -10.46
N GLU A 189 14.48 -2.75 -10.80
CA GLU A 189 15.03 -1.41 -10.99
C GLU A 189 15.15 -0.60 -9.69
N TYR A 190 14.87 -1.20 -8.52
CA TYR A 190 14.94 -0.52 -7.23
C TYR A 190 16.34 -0.61 -6.61
N ASN A 191 16.64 0.40 -5.80
CA ASN A 191 17.92 0.54 -5.11
C ASN A 191 17.72 1.36 -3.82
N LYS A 192 18.77 1.47 -3.01
CA LYS A 192 18.73 2.15 -1.71
C LYS A 192 18.25 3.61 -1.74
N ALA A 193 18.43 4.31 -2.85
CA ALA A 193 18.07 5.72 -3.00
C ALA A 193 16.67 5.93 -3.63
N LYS A 194 16.05 4.89 -4.19
CA LYS A 194 14.72 4.98 -4.79
C LYS A 194 13.65 4.95 -3.71
N GLN A 195 12.75 5.94 -3.75
CA GLN A 195 11.60 5.99 -2.85
C GLN A 195 10.52 4.99 -3.30
N HIS A 196 9.75 4.49 -2.34
CA HIS A 196 8.49 3.80 -2.57
C HIS A 196 7.34 4.64 -2.02
N GLU A 197 6.22 4.62 -2.72
CA GLU A 197 4.94 5.04 -2.15
C GLU A 197 4.54 4.06 -1.04
N LEU A 198 4.30 4.56 0.18
CA LEU A 198 4.01 3.71 1.35
C LEU A 198 2.58 3.16 1.36
N ARG A 199 1.67 3.72 0.54
CA ARG A 199 0.23 3.43 0.60
C ARG A 199 -0.26 3.51 2.07
N SER A 200 -1.20 2.67 2.48
CA SER A 200 -1.74 2.68 3.85
C SER A 200 -0.72 2.61 5.00
N ALA A 201 0.56 2.26 4.78
CA ALA A 201 1.58 2.42 5.82
C ALA A 201 1.80 3.89 6.23
N THR A 202 1.46 4.86 5.37
CA THR A 202 1.45 6.31 5.67
C THR A 202 0.59 6.63 6.91
N LYS A 203 -0.48 5.87 7.17
CA LYS A 203 -1.39 6.10 8.30
C LYS A 203 -0.67 6.03 9.66
N SER A 204 0.31 5.14 9.80
CA SER A 204 1.11 5.02 11.02
C SER A 204 2.01 6.24 11.26
N PHE A 205 2.41 6.95 10.20
CA PHE A 205 3.12 8.23 10.32
C PHE A 205 2.19 9.33 10.78
N VAL A 206 0.95 9.37 10.27
CA VAL A 206 -0.07 10.30 10.78
C VAL A 206 -0.32 10.06 12.26
N SER A 207 -0.42 8.81 12.71
CA SER A 207 -0.52 8.48 14.15
C SER A 207 0.67 9.02 14.96
N ALA A 208 1.90 8.84 14.49
CA ALA A 208 3.09 9.39 15.15
C ALA A 208 3.00 10.92 15.29
N LEU A 209 2.58 11.61 14.23
CA LEU A 209 2.44 13.07 14.22
C LEU A 209 1.28 13.55 15.13
N THR A 210 0.17 12.81 15.20
CA THR A 210 -0.89 13.10 16.19
C THR A 210 -0.34 13.03 17.61
N GLY A 211 0.45 11.99 17.93
CA GLY A 211 1.10 11.87 19.23
C GLY A 211 2.04 13.02 19.55
N ILE A 212 2.90 13.38 18.59
CA ILE A 212 3.80 14.52 18.72
C ILE A 212 3.04 15.84 18.90
N ALA A 213 1.92 16.03 18.19
CA ALA A 213 1.08 17.22 18.33
C ALA A 213 0.44 17.30 19.73
N ILE A 214 0.05 16.17 20.31
CA ILE A 214 -0.45 16.07 21.69
C ILE A 214 0.67 16.36 22.69
N ASP A 215 1.82 15.69 22.56
CA ASP A 215 2.98 15.88 23.45
C ASP A 215 3.46 17.34 23.47
N LYS A 216 3.29 18.07 22.36
CA LYS A 216 3.64 19.50 22.22
C LYS A 216 2.51 20.46 22.61
N GLY A 217 1.32 19.97 22.96
CA GLY A 217 0.17 20.77 23.38
C GLY A 217 -0.57 21.48 22.25
N PHE A 218 -0.35 21.10 20.97
CA PHE A 218 -1.16 21.59 19.85
C PHE A 218 -2.56 20.97 19.85
N ILE A 219 -2.67 19.74 20.37
CA ILE A 219 -3.91 19.01 20.65
C ILE A 219 -3.89 18.72 22.15
N LYS A 220 -4.95 19.02 22.90
CA LYS A 220 -4.91 18.87 24.36
C LYS A 220 -5.04 17.42 24.78
N SER A 221 -5.88 16.66 24.10
CA SER A 221 -6.08 15.24 24.37
C SER A 221 -6.64 14.51 23.15
N LYS A 222 -6.38 13.20 23.06
CA LYS A 222 -7.05 12.30 22.12
C LYS A 222 -8.55 12.15 22.37
N ASP A 223 -9.05 12.59 23.52
CA ASP A 223 -10.48 12.55 23.85
C ASP A 223 -11.24 13.81 23.39
N GLU A 224 -10.55 14.81 22.82
CA GLU A 224 -11.20 15.97 22.22
C GLU A 224 -12.04 15.58 21.01
N THR A 225 -13.19 16.26 20.86
CA THR A 225 -14.13 15.98 19.77
C THR A 225 -13.62 16.52 18.45
N VAL A 226 -13.73 15.71 17.40
CA VAL A 226 -13.25 16.01 16.05
C VAL A 226 -13.88 17.28 15.51
N LEU A 227 -15.20 17.45 15.65
CA LEU A 227 -15.92 18.59 15.09
C LEU A 227 -15.51 19.93 15.71
N SER A 228 -14.99 19.95 16.95
CA SER A 228 -14.52 21.17 17.60
C SER A 228 -13.36 21.85 16.85
N TYR A 229 -12.63 21.06 16.05
CA TYR A 229 -11.54 21.54 15.22
C TYR A 229 -11.99 22.16 13.90
N PHE A 230 -13.27 22.05 13.53
CA PHE A 230 -13.79 22.49 12.23
C PHE A 230 -14.98 23.45 12.37
N PRO A 231 -14.86 24.57 13.13
CA PRO A 231 -15.97 25.49 13.34
C PRO A 231 -16.44 26.18 12.05
N GLU A 232 -15.60 26.22 11.01
CA GLU A 232 -15.96 26.79 9.71
C GLU A 232 -16.74 25.83 8.79
N TYR A 233 -16.84 24.54 9.16
CA TYR A 233 -17.54 23.53 8.37
C TYR A 233 -19.02 23.46 8.77
N THR A 234 -19.89 23.15 7.81
CA THR A 234 -21.28 22.76 8.06
C THR A 234 -21.41 21.28 7.79
N PHE A 235 -21.95 20.51 8.73
CA PHE A 235 -21.97 19.05 8.67
C PHE A 235 -23.35 18.51 8.28
N LYS A 236 -23.40 17.55 7.36
CA LYS A 236 -24.59 16.73 7.09
C LYS A 236 -24.68 15.55 8.06
N ASN A 237 -25.85 14.90 8.08
CA ASN A 237 -26.10 13.69 8.86
C ASN A 237 -25.71 13.85 10.35
N MET A 238 -26.02 15.02 10.93
CA MET A 238 -25.74 15.32 12.32
C MET A 238 -26.69 14.56 13.26
N ASN A 239 -26.11 13.87 14.23
CA ASN A 239 -26.80 13.27 15.37
C ASN A 239 -25.91 13.39 16.62
N GLU A 240 -26.39 12.94 17.77
CA GLU A 240 -25.66 13.02 19.04
C GLU A 240 -24.33 12.25 19.00
N ASP A 241 -24.31 11.08 18.34
CA ASP A 241 -23.12 10.26 18.18
C ASP A 241 -22.03 10.99 17.38
N LYS A 242 -22.38 11.65 16.26
CA LYS A 242 -21.43 12.38 15.42
C LYS A 242 -20.78 13.54 16.18
N ARG A 243 -21.51 14.19 17.09
CA ARG A 243 -20.99 15.30 17.92
C ARG A 243 -19.86 14.87 18.86
N VAL A 244 -19.84 13.60 19.25
CA VAL A 244 -18.92 13.07 20.27
C VAL A 244 -17.81 12.18 19.69
N ILE A 245 -17.68 12.10 18.36
CA ILE A 245 -16.51 11.44 17.73
C ILE A 245 -15.24 12.12 18.23
N SER A 246 -14.35 11.36 18.86
CA SER A 246 -13.07 11.83 19.39
C SER A 246 -11.90 11.55 18.43
N ILE A 247 -10.76 12.22 18.64
CA ILE A 247 -9.50 11.91 17.97
C ILE A 247 -9.11 10.44 18.16
N LYS A 248 -9.32 9.88 19.36
CA LYS A 248 -9.08 8.46 19.67
C LYS A 248 -9.92 7.56 18.76
N ASN A 249 -11.18 7.90 18.50
CA ASN A 249 -12.03 7.13 17.60
C ASN A 249 -11.49 7.10 16.17
N LEU A 250 -10.90 8.20 15.68
CA LEU A 250 -10.24 8.21 14.37
C LEU A 250 -8.99 7.32 14.37
N LEU A 251 -8.15 7.40 15.42
CA LEU A 251 -6.91 6.62 15.55
C LEU A 251 -7.17 5.11 15.60
N THR A 252 -8.28 4.71 16.21
CA THR A 252 -8.66 3.29 16.37
C THR A 252 -9.61 2.81 15.28
N ASN A 253 -9.94 3.63 14.26
CA ASN A 253 -10.91 3.26 13.23
C ASN A 253 -12.31 2.92 13.80
N GLN A 254 -12.72 3.58 14.87
CA GLN A 254 -14.02 3.41 15.54
C GLN A 254 -14.83 4.71 15.51
N SER A 255 -14.79 5.45 14.40
CA SER A 255 -15.52 6.71 14.24
C SER A 255 -17.04 6.51 14.14
N GLY A 256 -17.50 5.32 13.74
CA GLY A 256 -18.91 5.03 13.51
C GLY A 256 -19.46 5.52 12.17
N LEU A 257 -18.66 6.24 11.38
CA LEU A 257 -19.00 6.71 10.05
C LEU A 257 -19.09 5.54 9.05
N ASP A 258 -20.00 5.64 8.08
CA ASP A 258 -20.09 4.70 6.96
C ASP A 258 -18.90 4.88 5.99
N CYS A 259 -17.75 4.32 6.35
CA CYS A 259 -16.54 4.37 5.54
C CYS A 259 -15.68 3.11 5.61
N ASP A 260 -16.26 1.95 5.93
CA ASP A 260 -15.52 0.68 5.90
C ASP A 260 -15.20 0.32 4.45
N ILE A 261 -13.92 0.41 4.07
CA ILE A 261 -13.50 0.10 2.68
C ILE A 261 -13.74 -1.35 2.28
N SER A 262 -13.99 -2.25 3.23
CA SER A 262 -14.35 -3.64 2.91
C SER A 262 -15.81 -3.79 2.46
N ASN A 263 -16.63 -2.76 2.66
CA ASN A 263 -18.00 -2.70 2.18
C ASN A 263 -18.07 -1.86 0.89
N SER A 264 -18.24 -2.53 -0.26
CA SER A 264 -18.35 -1.86 -1.56
C SER A 264 -19.57 -0.94 -1.70
N LYS A 265 -20.55 -1.04 -0.80
CA LYS A 265 -21.74 -0.17 -0.76
C LYS A 265 -21.61 1.01 0.20
N SER A 266 -20.48 1.11 0.91
CA SER A 266 -20.26 2.19 1.86
C SER A 266 -20.28 3.55 1.15
N GLU A 267 -21.03 4.51 1.72
CA GLU A 267 -21.07 5.86 1.18
C GLU A 267 -19.69 6.51 1.19
N GLY A 268 -18.84 6.16 2.17
CA GLY A 268 -17.48 6.66 2.40
C GLY A 268 -16.37 5.90 1.69
N ASN A 269 -16.65 5.27 0.54
CA ASN A 269 -15.64 4.58 -0.25
C ASN A 269 -14.58 5.54 -0.82
N GLU A 270 -13.36 5.04 -1.01
CA GLU A 270 -12.21 5.87 -1.43
C GLU A 270 -12.37 6.50 -2.82
N THR A 271 -13.06 5.83 -3.74
CA THR A 271 -13.27 6.32 -5.12
C THR A 271 -14.14 7.58 -5.12
N THR A 272 -15.27 7.55 -4.42
CA THR A 272 -16.14 8.73 -4.30
C THR A 272 -15.43 9.86 -3.56
N MET A 273 -14.69 9.54 -2.49
CA MET A 273 -13.88 10.54 -1.77
C MET A 273 -12.88 11.22 -2.71
N ASN A 274 -12.13 10.46 -3.53
CA ASN A 274 -11.12 11.01 -4.43
C ASN A 274 -11.67 12.03 -5.44
N ASN A 275 -12.91 11.83 -5.86
CA ASN A 275 -13.60 12.72 -6.78
C ASN A 275 -14.28 13.90 -6.08
N SER A 276 -14.26 13.97 -4.74
CA SER A 276 -14.77 15.10 -3.96
C SER A 276 -13.80 16.28 -3.99
N PRO A 277 -14.29 17.53 -4.09
CA PRO A 277 -13.45 18.74 -3.98
C PRO A 277 -12.87 18.97 -2.58
N ASP A 278 -13.46 18.38 -1.54
CA ASP A 278 -12.95 18.44 -0.16
C ASP A 278 -13.18 17.09 0.51
N TRP A 279 -12.10 16.36 0.78
CA TRP A 279 -12.17 15.02 1.38
C TRP A 279 -12.48 15.10 2.89
N ILE A 280 -12.20 16.23 3.53
CA ILE A 280 -12.52 16.49 4.94
C ILE A 280 -14.02 16.68 5.07
N GLN A 281 -14.61 17.59 4.28
CA GLN A 281 -16.06 17.80 4.24
C GLN A 281 -16.79 16.50 3.92
N TYR A 282 -16.33 15.80 2.88
CA TYR A 282 -16.91 14.51 2.49
C TYR A 282 -16.91 13.51 3.64
N THR A 283 -15.78 13.32 4.32
CA THR A 283 -15.67 12.40 5.45
C THR A 283 -16.59 12.80 6.61
N LEU A 284 -16.61 14.10 6.97
CA LEU A 284 -17.42 14.59 8.08
C LEU A 284 -18.93 14.60 7.77
N ASP A 285 -19.32 14.59 6.49
CA ASP A 285 -20.71 14.49 6.04
C ASP A 285 -21.27 13.07 6.06
N LEU A 286 -20.43 12.03 6.11
CA LEU A 286 -20.88 10.63 6.03
C LEU A 286 -21.90 10.27 7.12
N PRO A 287 -22.90 9.41 6.82
CA PRO A 287 -23.85 8.95 7.82
C PRO A 287 -23.17 8.12 8.91
N MET A 288 -23.76 8.11 10.10
CA MET A 288 -23.37 7.21 11.19
C MET A 288 -24.05 5.86 10.99
N ILE A 289 -23.28 4.77 11.04
CA ILE A 289 -23.78 3.39 11.00
C ILE A 289 -23.45 2.60 12.27
N ASP A 290 -22.68 3.21 13.18
CA ASP A 290 -22.39 2.71 14.52
C ASP A 290 -22.05 3.88 15.46
N VAL A 291 -22.00 3.62 16.76
CA VAL A 291 -21.61 4.61 17.77
C VAL A 291 -20.08 4.80 17.81
N PRO A 292 -19.56 5.99 18.17
CA PRO A 292 -18.13 6.19 18.36
C PRO A 292 -17.56 5.26 19.43
N GLY A 293 -16.47 4.59 19.11
CA GLY A 293 -15.87 3.56 19.98
C GLY A 293 -16.49 2.16 19.81
N GLY A 294 -17.50 2.02 18.96
CA GLY A 294 -18.10 0.74 18.56
C GLY A 294 -17.19 -0.12 17.69
N LYS A 295 -17.72 -0.68 16.61
CA LYS A 295 -16.98 -1.57 15.71
C LYS A 295 -15.81 -0.86 15.02
N GLY A 296 -14.69 -1.56 14.92
CA GLY A 296 -13.56 -1.13 14.09
C GLY A 296 -13.85 -1.29 12.60
N MET A 297 -13.89 -0.17 11.87
CA MET A 297 -14.17 -0.08 10.44
C MET A 297 -12.99 0.60 9.73
N TYR A 298 -12.35 -0.11 8.79
CA TYR A 298 -11.15 0.43 8.16
C TYR A 298 -11.50 1.57 7.22
N CYS A 299 -11.18 2.80 7.63
CA CYS A 299 -11.65 4.00 6.97
C CYS A 299 -10.49 4.93 6.63
N SER A 300 -10.37 5.31 5.36
CA SER A 300 -9.28 6.19 4.91
C SER A 300 -9.51 7.66 5.22
N GLY A 301 -10.77 8.09 5.37
CA GLY A 301 -11.11 9.44 5.82
C GLY A 301 -10.59 9.76 7.22
N ASN A 302 -10.62 8.80 8.15
CA ASN A 302 -10.18 8.98 9.54
C ASN A 302 -8.76 9.59 9.68
N PRO A 303 -7.69 8.97 9.13
CA PRO A 303 -6.34 9.55 9.18
C PRO A 303 -6.19 10.83 8.36
N ILE A 304 -7.00 11.04 7.32
CA ILE A 304 -6.96 12.29 6.54
C ILE A 304 -7.51 13.45 7.37
N VAL A 305 -8.62 13.22 8.10
CA VAL A 305 -9.16 14.20 9.07
C VAL A 305 -8.15 14.48 10.18
N LEU A 306 -7.46 13.46 10.72
CA LEU A 306 -6.37 13.65 11.70
C LEU A 306 -5.24 14.54 11.15
N GLY A 307 -4.82 14.30 9.91
CA GLY A 307 -3.81 15.13 9.24
C GLY A 307 -4.24 16.59 9.17
N ARG A 308 -5.49 16.86 8.78
CA ARG A 308 -6.01 18.24 8.74
C ARG A 308 -6.16 18.88 10.12
N ILE A 309 -6.50 18.12 11.16
CA ILE A 309 -6.50 18.63 12.55
C ILE A 309 -5.10 19.11 12.93
N ILE A 310 -4.05 18.35 12.59
CA ILE A 310 -2.66 18.75 12.82
C ILE A 310 -2.34 20.05 12.06
N GLU A 311 -2.73 20.17 10.78
CA GLU A 311 -2.49 21.40 10.02
C GLU A 311 -3.18 22.62 10.67
N LYS A 312 -4.43 22.46 11.11
CA LYS A 312 -5.20 23.54 11.72
C LYS A 312 -4.66 23.99 13.07
N THR A 313 -4.16 23.07 13.89
CA THR A 313 -3.65 23.35 15.23
C THR A 313 -2.22 23.90 15.20
N THR A 314 -1.38 23.38 14.31
CA THR A 314 0.03 23.77 14.18
C THR A 314 0.24 24.97 13.27
N LYS A 315 -0.73 25.27 12.38
CA LYS A 315 -0.61 26.24 11.27
C LYS A 315 0.50 25.91 10.28
N MET A 316 0.93 24.65 10.23
CA MET A 316 1.90 24.12 9.29
C MET A 316 1.21 23.15 8.33
N SER A 317 1.76 22.96 7.14
CA SER A 317 1.36 21.81 6.33
C SER A 317 1.76 20.51 7.05
N LEU A 318 1.01 19.42 6.84
CA LEU A 318 1.35 18.13 7.47
C LEU A 318 2.78 17.67 7.10
N PRO A 319 3.24 17.79 5.84
CA PRO A 319 4.63 17.50 5.47
C PRO A 319 5.66 18.37 6.19
N ASP A 320 5.40 19.66 6.39
CA ASP A 320 6.33 20.55 7.11
C ASP A 320 6.39 20.23 8.60
N PHE A 321 5.24 19.93 9.21
CA PHE A 321 5.20 19.49 10.60
C PHE A 321 5.98 18.17 10.79
N ALA A 322 5.81 17.21 9.88
CA ALA A 322 6.57 15.97 9.87
C ALA A 322 8.08 16.21 9.68
N LYS A 323 8.44 17.09 8.75
CA LYS A 323 9.83 17.51 8.51
C LYS A 323 10.48 18.04 9.78
N GLN A 324 9.81 18.96 10.47
CA GLN A 324 10.36 19.65 11.63
C GLN A 324 10.44 18.76 12.88
N THR A 325 9.43 17.92 13.10
CA THR A 325 9.23 17.26 14.40
C THR A 325 9.58 15.78 14.44
N LEU A 326 9.65 15.11 13.28
CA LEU A 326 9.95 13.68 13.19
C LEU A 326 11.16 13.43 12.28
N PHE A 327 11.06 13.85 11.02
CA PHE A 327 12.07 13.51 9.99
C PHE A 327 13.42 14.16 10.24
N LYS A 328 13.46 15.39 10.79
CA LYS A 328 14.70 16.05 11.17
C LYS A 328 15.53 15.22 12.14
N ASP A 329 14.91 14.69 13.20
CA ASP A 329 15.62 13.91 14.22
C ASP A 329 16.07 12.55 13.68
N LEU A 330 15.27 11.94 12.80
CA LEU A 330 15.62 10.70 12.10
C LEU A 330 16.59 10.90 10.92
N GLY A 331 16.98 12.15 10.60
CA GLY A 331 17.82 12.44 9.46
C GLY A 331 17.20 12.06 8.10
N ILE A 332 15.87 12.01 8.01
CA ILE A 332 15.12 11.76 6.77
C ILE A 332 15.07 13.08 5.98
N LYS A 333 15.87 13.17 4.92
CA LYS A 333 16.03 14.41 4.13
C LYS A 333 15.29 14.39 2.80
N ASN A 334 15.21 13.22 2.17
CA ASN A 334 14.60 13.04 0.86
C ASN A 334 13.30 12.25 1.01
N PHE A 335 12.18 12.97 1.12
CA PHE A 335 10.83 12.41 1.18
C PHE A 335 9.91 13.20 0.25
N THR A 336 8.87 12.53 -0.27
CA THR A 336 7.78 13.18 -0.99
C THR A 336 6.48 12.92 -0.24
N TRP A 337 5.73 13.96 0.11
CA TRP A 337 4.42 13.81 0.72
C TRP A 337 3.49 14.93 0.25
N ASN A 338 2.57 14.59 -0.65
CA ASN A 338 1.58 15.54 -1.15
C ASN A 338 0.29 15.40 -0.33
N PHE A 339 0.22 16.05 0.84
CA PHE A 339 -1.00 16.05 1.65
C PHE A 339 -1.91 17.22 1.23
N LYS A 340 -2.77 16.99 0.23
CA LYS A 340 -3.82 17.92 -0.19
C LYS A 340 -5.13 17.15 -0.35
N PRO A 341 -5.99 17.11 0.69
CA PRO A 341 -7.19 16.28 0.71
C PRO A 341 -8.32 16.85 -0.18
N ASP A 342 -8.06 16.91 -1.48
CA ASP A 342 -8.94 17.39 -2.55
C ASP A 342 -8.64 16.65 -3.88
N THR A 343 -9.37 16.98 -4.94
CA THR A 343 -9.22 16.33 -6.26
C THR A 343 -7.81 16.42 -6.85
N SER A 344 -6.97 17.38 -6.43
CA SER A 344 -5.57 17.46 -6.90
C SER A 344 -4.71 16.30 -6.39
N SER A 345 -5.14 15.59 -5.35
CA SER A 345 -4.47 14.40 -4.83
C SER A 345 -5.14 13.09 -5.21
N ALA A 346 -6.17 13.06 -6.06
CA ALA A 346 -6.90 11.83 -6.42
C ALA A 346 -5.98 10.66 -6.81
N GLU A 347 -4.88 10.97 -7.49
CA GLU A 347 -3.90 9.99 -8.00
C GLU A 347 -2.82 9.59 -6.99
N THR A 348 -2.59 10.44 -5.98
CA THR A 348 -1.53 10.25 -4.97
C THR A 348 -2.08 9.93 -3.59
N PHE A 349 -3.39 10.04 -3.37
CA PHE A 349 -4.12 9.71 -2.15
C PHE A 349 -3.49 10.21 -0.84
N CYS A 350 -2.90 11.41 -0.86
CA CYS A 350 -2.18 11.97 0.29
C CYS A 350 -1.04 11.08 0.84
N GLN A 351 -0.41 10.27 -0.02
CA GLN A 351 0.56 9.24 0.37
C GLN A 351 1.97 9.79 0.57
N LEU A 352 2.70 9.16 1.50
CA LEU A 352 4.10 9.43 1.77
C LEU A 352 4.99 8.50 0.94
N TYR A 353 6.12 9.04 0.47
CA TYR A 353 7.15 8.32 -0.26
C TYR A 353 8.46 8.38 0.51
N LEU A 354 9.05 7.22 0.79
CA LEU A 354 10.32 7.09 1.52
C LEU A 354 11.21 6.03 0.91
N THR A 355 12.51 6.13 1.18
CA THR A 355 13.44 5.02 0.91
C THR A 355 13.19 3.88 1.91
N PRO A 356 13.53 2.62 1.56
CA PRO A 356 13.40 1.50 2.50
C PRO A 356 14.20 1.69 3.80
N ARG A 357 15.35 2.37 3.74
CA ARG A 357 16.14 2.70 4.93
C ARG A 357 15.46 3.76 5.79
N ASP A 358 14.80 4.76 5.21
CA ASP A 358 14.04 5.73 6.00
C ASP A 358 12.78 5.11 6.64
N MET A 359 12.16 4.12 5.97
CA MET A 359 11.12 3.29 6.59
C MET A 359 11.66 2.50 7.80
N ALA A 360 12.88 1.95 7.71
CA ALA A 360 13.53 1.25 8.82
C ALA A 360 13.72 2.12 10.06
N LYS A 361 14.05 3.40 9.88
CA LYS A 361 14.24 4.34 11.01
C LYS A 361 12.97 4.50 11.84
N ILE A 362 11.81 4.47 11.21
CA ILE A 362 10.51 4.55 11.90
C ILE A 362 10.22 3.27 12.67
N GLY A 363 10.49 2.11 12.06
CA GLY A 363 10.42 0.83 12.78
C GLY A 363 11.33 0.82 14.01
N LEU A 364 12.57 1.32 13.86
CA LEU A 364 13.56 1.38 14.95
C LEU A 364 13.20 2.40 16.02
N LEU A 365 12.63 3.54 15.64
CA LEU A 365 12.08 4.51 16.58
C LEU A 365 11.00 3.87 17.47
N TYR A 366 10.05 3.16 16.88
CA TYR A 366 8.98 2.49 17.64
C TYR A 366 9.49 1.31 18.47
N LEU A 367 10.40 0.48 17.93
CA LEU A 367 11.06 -0.59 18.70
C LEU A 367 11.80 -0.02 19.92
N ASN A 368 12.41 1.15 19.78
CA ASN A 368 13.09 1.88 20.85
C ASN A 368 12.16 2.79 21.65
N GLN A 369 10.86 2.49 21.69
CA GLN A 369 9.87 3.21 22.52
C GLN A 369 9.86 4.73 22.29
N GLY A 370 10.07 5.15 21.05
CA GLY A 370 10.05 6.56 20.63
C GLY A 370 11.37 7.31 20.82
N THR A 371 12.45 6.60 21.17
CA THR A 371 13.78 7.19 21.33
C THR A 371 14.66 6.99 20.09
N TRP A 372 15.31 8.06 19.65
CA TRP A 372 16.30 8.06 18.59
C TRP A 372 17.57 8.78 19.04
N ASN A 373 18.72 8.12 18.98
CA ASN A 373 20.01 8.67 19.42
C ASN A 373 19.96 9.35 20.81
N GLY A 374 19.27 8.72 21.77
CA GLY A 374 19.11 9.23 23.13
C GLY A 374 18.09 10.36 23.30
N LYS A 375 17.47 10.84 22.21
CA LYS A 375 16.39 11.83 22.24
C LYS A 375 15.03 11.16 22.16
N GLN A 376 14.11 11.51 23.06
CA GLN A 376 12.70 11.13 22.95
C GLN A 376 12.03 11.97 21.85
N VAL A 377 11.68 11.34 20.72
CA VAL A 377 11.04 11.98 19.57
C VAL A 377 9.51 11.86 19.65
N ILE A 378 9.02 10.69 20.05
CA ILE A 378 7.60 10.39 20.31
C ILE A 378 7.50 9.90 21.75
N SER A 379 6.54 10.33 22.57
CA SER A 379 6.44 9.82 23.94
C SER A 379 6.32 8.29 24.02
N LYS A 380 6.95 7.71 25.04
CA LYS A 380 6.92 6.26 25.30
C LYS A 380 5.49 5.73 25.46
N ASP A 381 4.62 6.50 26.12
CA ASP A 381 3.22 6.13 26.33
C ASP A 381 2.46 6.09 25.00
N TRP A 382 2.68 7.07 24.11
CA TRP A 382 2.08 7.05 22.77
C TRP A 382 2.50 5.81 21.98
N VAL A 383 3.81 5.49 21.96
CA VAL A 383 4.31 4.29 21.27
C VAL A 383 3.67 3.02 21.84
N LYS A 384 3.60 2.88 23.16
CA LYS A 384 2.97 1.74 23.82
C LYS A 384 1.50 1.60 23.41
N GLU A 385 0.73 2.68 23.44
CA GLU A 385 -0.68 2.66 23.06
C GLU A 385 -0.89 2.38 21.57
N SER A 386 -0.02 2.92 20.71
CA SER A 386 -0.01 2.63 19.28
C SER A 386 0.16 1.15 18.98
N LEU A 387 0.99 0.44 19.75
CA LEU A 387 1.32 -0.97 19.54
C LEU A 387 0.51 -1.95 20.40
N THR A 388 -0.45 -1.46 21.19
CA THR A 388 -1.36 -2.26 22.02
C THR A 388 -2.74 -2.36 21.38
N LYS A 389 -3.45 -3.48 21.61
CA LYS A 389 -4.81 -3.68 21.09
C LYS A 389 -5.75 -2.60 21.65
N GLN A 390 -6.30 -1.79 20.75
CA GLN A 390 -7.36 -0.82 21.04
C GLN A 390 -8.70 -1.30 20.47
N THR A 391 -8.68 -1.96 19.30
CA THR A 391 -9.88 -2.51 18.67
C THR A 391 -9.56 -3.75 17.83
N VAL A 392 -10.55 -4.24 17.08
CA VAL A 392 -10.42 -5.25 16.04
C VAL A 392 -10.97 -4.68 14.74
N VAL A 393 -10.16 -4.67 13.69
CA VAL A 393 -10.53 -4.22 12.34
C VAL A 393 -10.31 -5.38 11.39
N GLN A 394 -11.35 -5.75 10.62
CA GLN A 394 -11.29 -6.88 9.66
C GLN A 394 -10.76 -8.19 10.30
N GLY A 395 -11.17 -8.47 11.55
CA GLY A 395 -10.74 -9.65 12.30
C GLY A 395 -9.30 -9.59 12.84
N VAL A 396 -8.58 -8.48 12.65
CA VAL A 396 -7.19 -8.30 13.11
C VAL A 396 -7.16 -7.27 14.24
N ASN A 397 -6.41 -7.57 15.30
CA ASN A 397 -6.19 -6.61 16.38
C ASN A 397 -5.52 -5.34 15.83
N TYR A 398 -5.96 -4.18 16.30
CA TYR A 398 -5.52 -2.88 15.79
C TYR A 398 -5.23 -1.92 16.93
N GLY A 399 -4.14 -1.16 16.81
CA GLY A 399 -3.75 -0.09 17.73
C GLY A 399 -4.07 1.29 17.17
N TYR A 400 -3.23 2.29 17.45
CA TYR A 400 -3.36 3.62 16.81
C TYR A 400 -2.79 3.59 15.40
N LEU A 401 -3.61 3.22 14.43
CA LEU A 401 -3.22 3.09 13.02
C LEU A 401 -2.06 2.09 12.79
N TRP A 402 -1.95 1.06 13.64
CA TRP A 402 -1.01 -0.06 13.52
C TRP A 402 -1.76 -1.39 13.56
N TRP A 403 -1.40 -2.31 12.67
CA TRP A 403 -1.92 -3.67 12.70
C TRP A 403 -1.12 -4.53 13.68
N LEU A 404 -1.81 -5.30 14.51
CA LEU A 404 -1.21 -6.23 15.46
C LEU A 404 -1.45 -7.64 14.93
N LYS A 405 -0.41 -8.19 14.28
CA LYS A 405 -0.45 -9.46 13.56
C LYS A 405 0.42 -10.49 14.26
N TYR A 406 0.36 -11.72 13.78
CA TYR A 406 1.29 -12.75 14.15
C TYR A 406 1.66 -13.59 12.94
N LEU A 407 2.78 -14.29 13.04
CA LEU A 407 3.18 -15.35 12.12
C LEU A 407 3.29 -16.64 12.92
N ASP A 408 2.70 -17.73 12.43
CA ASP A 408 2.87 -19.05 13.00
C ASP A 408 3.91 -19.80 12.14
N VAL A 409 5.07 -20.11 12.72
CA VAL A 409 6.19 -20.79 12.04
C VAL A 409 6.51 -22.05 12.82
N ASN A 410 6.33 -23.23 12.20
CA ASN A 410 6.57 -24.54 12.81
C ASN A 410 5.89 -24.71 14.19
N GLY A 411 4.64 -24.26 14.30
CA GLY A 411 3.87 -24.33 15.56
C GLY A 411 4.25 -23.27 16.61
N THR A 412 5.21 -22.39 16.33
CA THR A 412 5.59 -21.27 17.19
C THR A 412 4.98 -19.97 16.68
N ARG A 413 4.28 -19.25 17.56
CA ARG A 413 3.68 -17.95 17.25
C ARG A 413 4.66 -16.80 17.51
N PHE A 414 4.85 -15.94 16.53
CA PHE A 414 5.63 -14.71 16.61
C PHE A 414 4.71 -13.51 16.47
N ASN A 415 4.61 -12.69 17.51
CA ASN A 415 3.72 -11.52 17.54
C ASN A 415 4.41 -10.30 16.93
N GLY A 416 3.86 -9.80 15.83
CA GLY A 416 4.38 -8.65 15.09
C GLY A 416 3.44 -7.46 15.11
N LYS A 417 4.00 -6.28 14.92
CA LYS A 417 3.25 -5.02 14.76
C LYS A 417 3.66 -4.42 13.43
N VAL A 418 2.69 -4.01 12.62
CA VAL A 418 2.98 -3.67 11.23
C VAL A 418 2.22 -2.44 10.73
N ALA A 419 2.97 -1.50 10.18
CA ALA A 419 2.45 -0.52 9.25
C ALA A 419 2.48 -1.17 7.86
N GLN A 420 1.31 -1.34 7.23
CA GLN A 420 1.20 -2.01 5.93
C GLN A 420 0.39 -1.21 4.91
N GLY A 421 0.89 -1.21 3.68
CA GLY A 421 0.29 -0.61 2.50
C GLY A 421 0.04 -1.63 1.39
N ASN A 422 -0.94 -1.33 0.54
CA ASN A 422 -1.20 -2.08 -0.69
C ASN A 422 0.09 -2.18 -1.54
N GLY A 423 0.29 -3.29 -2.24
CA GLY A 423 1.50 -3.54 -3.01
C GLY A 423 2.64 -4.23 -2.25
N GLY A 424 2.56 -4.34 -0.92
CA GLY A 424 3.57 -5.03 -0.12
C GLY A 424 4.54 -4.10 0.63
N GLN A 425 4.13 -2.86 0.91
CA GLN A 425 4.91 -1.94 1.75
C GLN A 425 4.68 -2.31 3.20
N LYS A 426 5.69 -2.81 3.90
CA LYS A 426 5.55 -3.32 5.27
C LYS A 426 6.71 -2.85 6.13
N ILE A 427 6.38 -2.34 7.31
CA ILE A 427 7.30 -2.05 8.41
C ILE A 427 6.89 -2.95 9.57
N TYR A 428 7.52 -4.11 9.71
CA TYR A 428 7.27 -5.02 10.83
C TYR A 428 8.18 -4.71 12.01
N ILE A 429 7.61 -4.76 13.21
CA ILE A 429 8.30 -4.68 14.49
C ILE A 429 8.06 -5.97 15.25
N TRP A 430 9.16 -6.64 15.59
CA TRP A 430 9.22 -7.90 16.33
C TRP A 430 9.92 -7.63 17.66
N GLU A 431 9.17 -7.14 18.64
CA GLU A 431 9.71 -6.71 19.95
C GLU A 431 10.46 -7.84 20.67
N ASP A 432 9.86 -9.04 20.71
CA ASP A 432 10.44 -10.22 21.37
C ASP A 432 11.76 -10.68 20.72
N GLN A 433 11.97 -10.33 19.44
CA GLN A 433 13.19 -10.64 18.70
C GLN A 433 14.14 -9.45 18.60
N ASN A 434 13.78 -8.28 19.16
CA ASN A 434 14.50 -7.03 18.98
C ASN A 434 14.87 -6.78 17.51
N MET A 435 13.88 -6.92 16.64
CA MET A 435 14.06 -6.96 15.18
C MET A 435 13.00 -6.14 14.44
N ILE A 436 13.41 -5.51 13.34
CA ILE A 436 12.52 -4.90 12.35
C ILE A 436 12.76 -5.53 10.99
N THR A 437 11.68 -5.70 10.24
CA THR A 437 11.76 -6.14 8.84
C THR A 437 11.04 -5.12 7.96
N ILE A 438 11.74 -4.61 6.94
CA ILE A 438 11.16 -3.76 5.91
C ILE A 438 11.03 -4.58 4.64
N ILE A 439 9.83 -4.53 4.05
CA ILE A 439 9.58 -5.08 2.72
C ILE A 439 8.93 -3.97 1.91
N THR A 440 9.41 -3.74 0.70
CA THR A 440 8.70 -2.95 -0.30
C THR A 440 8.39 -3.82 -1.49
N GLY A 441 7.31 -3.51 -2.21
CA GLY A 441 6.89 -4.35 -3.33
C GLY A 441 5.94 -3.67 -4.30
N GLY A 442 5.51 -4.43 -5.31
CA GLY A 442 4.60 -3.98 -6.36
C GLY A 442 3.40 -4.93 -6.58
N ASN A 443 3.03 -5.72 -5.58
CA ASN A 443 1.94 -6.71 -5.62
C ASN A 443 0.56 -6.06 -5.38
N TYR A 444 0.24 -4.98 -6.10
CA TYR A 444 -0.97 -4.20 -5.85
C TYR A 444 -2.23 -5.00 -6.16
N ASN A 445 -3.25 -4.86 -5.31
CA ASN A 445 -4.56 -5.53 -5.46
C ASN A 445 -4.48 -7.06 -5.53
N SER A 446 -3.41 -7.63 -4.98
CA SER A 446 -3.25 -9.06 -4.77
C SER A 446 -3.02 -9.33 -3.29
N GLN A 447 -3.33 -10.54 -2.82
CA GLN A 447 -2.81 -10.96 -1.52
C GLN A 447 -1.29 -10.94 -1.62
N SER A 448 -0.65 -10.13 -0.77
CA SER A 448 0.80 -10.17 -0.64
C SER A 448 1.21 -11.61 -0.36
N PRO A 449 2.12 -12.20 -1.15
CA PRO A 449 2.72 -13.48 -0.81
C PRO A 449 3.40 -13.43 0.56
#